data_AF-A0A4Y2TQH6-F1
#
_entry.id   AF-A0A4Y2TQH6-F1
#
_cell.length_a   1.000
_cell.length_b   1.000
_cell.length_c   1.000
_cell.angle_alpha   90.00
_cell.angle_beta   90.00
_cell.angle_gamma   90.00
#
_symmetry.space_group_name_H-M   'P 1'
#
loop_
_entity.id
_entity.type
_entity.pdbx_description
1 polymer ?
#
loop_
_entity_poly.entity_id
_entity_poly.type
_entity_poly.pdbx_seq_one_letter_code
_entity_poly.pdbx_strand_id
1 'polypeptide(L)'
;MQPHSHPLIFTILDIYDKLCARGFTILFSWIPAHVGIDGNEQADMAAKMASTLFHTTVPVNDLKKFVKNLCDSNWQSQWNNEMQNKLHAIKPTVQDWKSFNNRKRDTLLTRLRIGHTRFTHRHLLLGEVPPTCPNCDCTTSVSHILIECPLFNLQRQHFFQTTSVTLPALVGFTPHNQVFPFLKSIGFYPLI
;
A
#
# COMPACT_ATOMS: atom_id res chain seq x y z
N MET A 1 8.85 15.41 12.33
CA MET A 1 8.31 14.10 12.76
C MET A 1 8.13 14.19 14.26
N GLN A 2 6.91 14.33 14.76
CA GLN A 2 6.68 14.28 16.22
C GLN A 2 6.88 12.83 16.67
N PRO A 3 7.68 12.56 17.70
CA PRO A 3 7.71 11.23 18.30
C PRO A 3 6.33 11.00 18.91
N HIS A 4 5.66 9.93 18.50
CA HIS A 4 4.40 9.52 19.11
C HIS A 4 4.66 9.26 20.61
N SER A 5 4.31 10.22 21.46
CA SER A 5 4.42 10.06 22.91
C SER A 5 3.49 8.94 23.34
N HIS A 6 4.07 7.89 23.93
CA HIS A 6 3.32 6.73 24.40
C HIS A 6 2.21 7.19 25.36
N PRO A 7 0.96 6.67 25.26
CA PRO A 7 -0.16 7.11 26.10
C PRO A 7 0.14 7.13 27.60
N LEU A 8 0.97 6.19 28.07
CA LEU A 8 1.44 6.14 29.47
C LEU A 8 2.17 7.41 29.93
N ILE A 9 2.87 8.12 29.04
CA ILE A 9 3.56 9.36 29.39
C ILE A 9 2.54 10.42 29.81
N PHE A 10 1.42 10.53 29.08
CA PHE A 10 0.35 11.46 29.44
C PHE A 10 -0.31 11.09 30.77
N THR A 11 -0.49 9.79 31.03
CA THR A 11 -0.99 9.32 32.33
C THR A 11 -0.04 9.67 33.48
N ILE A 12 1.27 9.49 33.28
CA ILE A 12 2.29 9.82 34.29
C ILE A 12 2.31 11.32 34.57
N LEU A 13 2.26 12.16 33.53
CA LEU A 13 2.24 13.62 33.67
C LEU A 13 0.98 14.10 34.41
N ASP A 14 -0.20 13.56 34.08
CA ASP A 14 -1.44 13.88 34.77
C ASP A 14 -1.40 13.50 36.27
N ILE A 15 -0.82 12.34 36.61
CA ILE A 15 -0.63 11.93 38.01
C ILE A 15 0.37 12.86 38.71
N TYR A 16 1.48 13.19 38.05
CA TYR A 16 2.48 14.10 38.58
C TYR A 16 1.87 15.47 38.92
N ASP A 17 1.15 16.07 37.98
CA ASP A 17 0.52 17.39 38.16
C ASP A 17 -0.50 17.36 39.31
N LYS A 18 -1.30 16.30 39.42
CA LYS A 18 -2.25 16.11 40.54
C LYS A 18 -1.56 16.02 41.90
N LEU A 19 -0.40 15.39 41.96
CA LEU A 19 0.36 15.27 43.21
C LEU A 19 1.06 16.58 43.55
N CYS A 20 1.63 17.28 42.58
CA CYS A 20 2.20 18.62 42.79
C CYS A 20 1.15 19.64 43.23
N ALA A 21 -0.06 19.61 42.66
CA ALA A 21 -1.18 20.45 43.08
C ALA A 21 -1.63 20.21 44.53
N ARG A 22 -1.34 19.01 45.07
CA ARG A 22 -1.58 18.66 46.49
C ARG A 22 -0.41 19.03 47.41
N GLY A 23 0.63 19.67 46.88
CA GLY A 23 1.80 20.10 47.64
C GLY A 23 2.91 19.06 47.78
N PHE A 24 2.84 17.93 47.08
CA PHE A 24 3.93 16.95 47.09
C PHE A 24 5.10 17.42 46.23
N THR A 25 6.33 17.28 46.74
CA THR A 25 7.56 17.43 45.95
C THR A 25 8.01 16.06 45.46
N ILE A 26 8.07 15.87 44.15
CA ILE A 26 8.44 14.59 43.52
C ILE A 26 9.80 14.72 42.86
N LEU A 27 10.71 13.80 43.16
CA LEU A 27 12.02 13.67 42.55
C LEU A 27 12.07 12.37 41.74
N PHE A 28 12.53 12.45 40.50
CA PHE A 28 12.82 11.27 39.68
C PHE A 28 14.31 10.96 39.74
N SER A 29 14.63 9.74 40.18
CA SER A 29 16.00 9.24 40.21
C SER A 29 16.07 7.94 39.43
N TRP A 30 17.07 7.82 38.57
CA TRP A 30 17.38 6.56 37.90
C TRP A 30 18.33 5.74 38.77
N ILE A 31 18.07 4.44 38.85
CA ILE A 31 18.94 3.47 39.51
C ILE A 31 19.15 2.25 38.59
N PRO A 32 20.32 1.61 38.63
CA PRO A 32 20.59 0.42 37.84
C PRO A 32 19.79 -0.78 38.34
N ALA A 33 19.29 -1.60 37.41
CA ALA A 33 18.58 -2.84 37.72
C ALA A 33 19.54 -3.97 38.11
N HIS A 34 19.06 -4.92 38.93
CA HIS A 34 19.75 -6.17 39.29
C HIS A 34 21.12 -6.01 39.97
N VAL A 35 21.26 -4.99 40.84
CA VAL A 35 22.50 -4.74 41.59
C VAL A 35 22.38 -4.94 43.11
N GLY A 36 21.31 -5.56 43.61
CA GLY A 36 21.13 -5.77 45.06
C GLY A 36 20.47 -4.62 45.81
N ILE A 37 19.78 -3.68 45.14
CA ILE A 37 19.03 -2.62 45.83
C ILE A 37 17.66 -3.16 46.20
N ASP A 38 17.47 -3.50 47.48
CA ASP A 38 16.27 -4.18 48.00
C ASP A 38 14.93 -3.62 47.49
N GLY A 39 14.76 -2.29 47.51
CA GLY A 39 13.52 -1.66 47.06
C GLY A 39 13.28 -1.77 45.55
N ASN A 40 14.36 -1.69 44.75
CA ASN A 40 14.28 -1.86 43.30
C ASN A 40 14.02 -3.32 42.93
N GLU A 41 14.68 -4.26 43.62
CA GLU A 41 14.48 -5.69 43.38
C GLU A 41 13.07 -6.14 43.74
N GLN A 42 12.48 -5.59 44.81
CA GLN A 42 11.07 -5.81 45.14
C GLN A 42 10.14 -5.27 44.05
N ALA A 43 10.38 -4.07 43.54
CA ALA A 43 9.59 -3.49 42.46
C ALA A 43 9.70 -4.30 41.15
N ASP A 44 10.91 -4.71 40.77
CA ASP A 44 11.18 -5.55 39.60
C ASP A 44 10.51 -6.93 39.74
N MET A 45 10.58 -7.54 40.93
CA MET A 45 9.92 -8.81 41.21
C MET A 45 8.41 -8.69 41.11
N ALA A 46 7.81 -7.63 41.68
CA ALA A 46 6.37 -7.37 41.58
C ALA A 46 5.92 -7.16 40.12
N ALA A 47 6.68 -6.38 39.34
CA ALA A 47 6.41 -6.19 37.91
C ALA A 47 6.50 -7.51 37.14
N LYS A 48 7.51 -8.35 37.43
CA LYS A 48 7.68 -9.67 36.81
C LYS A 48 6.53 -10.62 37.16
N MET A 49 6.09 -10.66 38.42
CA MET A 49 4.93 -11.44 38.85
C MET A 49 3.63 -10.93 38.19
N ALA A 50 3.44 -9.62 38.07
CA ALA A 50 2.29 -9.05 37.37
C ALA A 50 2.28 -9.41 35.87
N SER A 51 3.46 -9.53 35.23
CA SER A 51 3.55 -9.96 33.84
C SER A 51 3.10 -11.41 33.60
N THR A 52 3.25 -12.29 34.61
CA THR A 52 2.78 -13.68 34.54
C THR A 52 1.26 -13.83 34.64
N LEU A 53 0.51 -12.81 35.06
CA LEU A 53 -0.96 -12.87 35.04
C LEU A 53 -1.55 -12.91 33.63
N PHE A 54 -0.79 -12.50 32.62
CA PHE A 54 -1.19 -12.55 31.21
C PHE A 54 -0.61 -13.77 30.50
N HIS A 55 -0.73 -14.95 31.11
CA HIS A 55 -0.66 -16.21 30.37
C HIS A 55 -1.89 -16.33 29.46
N THR A 56 -1.93 -15.54 28.39
CA THR A 56 -2.80 -15.86 27.26
C THR A 56 -2.33 -17.20 26.72
N THR A 57 -3.21 -18.21 26.73
CA THR A 57 -2.98 -19.54 26.18
C THR A 57 -2.50 -19.51 24.73
N VAL A 58 -2.77 -18.40 24.03
CA VAL A 58 -2.31 -18.12 22.68
C VAL A 58 -1.32 -16.94 22.71
N PRO A 59 -0.14 -17.06 22.09
CA PRO A 59 0.80 -15.95 21.93
C PRO A 59 0.15 -14.73 21.26
N VAL A 60 0.44 -13.53 21.76
CA VAL A 60 -0.10 -12.26 21.21
C VAL A 60 0.19 -12.09 19.71
N ASN A 61 1.32 -12.61 19.23
CA ASN A 61 1.68 -12.57 17.81
C ASN A 61 0.72 -13.39 16.94
N ASP A 62 0.20 -14.50 17.46
CA ASP A 62 -0.76 -15.34 16.76
C ASP A 62 -2.13 -14.63 16.69
N LEU A 63 -2.54 -13.97 17.78
CA LEU A 63 -3.75 -13.13 17.78
C LEU A 63 -3.62 -11.98 16.77
N LYS A 64 -2.48 -11.28 16.74
CA LYS A 64 -2.22 -10.22 15.76
C LYS A 64 -2.30 -10.75 14.32
N LYS A 65 -1.71 -11.91 14.05
CA LYS A 65 -1.75 -12.56 12.74
C LYS A 65 -3.18 -12.97 12.36
N PHE A 66 -3.94 -13.52 13.30
CA PHE A 66 -5.34 -13.89 13.10
C PHE A 66 -6.20 -12.66 12.74
N VAL A 67 -6.10 -11.58 13.52
CA VAL A 67 -6.83 -10.33 13.26
C VAL A 67 -6.44 -9.74 11.91
N LYS A 68 -5.14 -9.71 11.58
CA LYS A 68 -4.68 -9.25 10.27
C LYS A 68 -5.28 -10.08 9.13
N ASN A 69 -5.25 -11.41 9.25
CA ASN A 69 -5.81 -12.29 8.23
C ASN A 69 -7.31 -12.08 8.05
N LEU A 70 -8.05 -11.84 9.14
CA LEU A 70 -9.47 -11.51 9.09
C LEU A 70 -9.73 -10.18 8.35
N CYS A 71 -8.96 -9.14 8.66
CA CYS A 71 -9.02 -7.85 7.94
C CYS A 71 -8.70 -8.02 6.46
N ASP A 72 -7.61 -8.73 6.11
CA ASP A 72 -7.20 -8.99 4.73
C ASP A 72 -8.27 -9.80 3.98
N SER A 73 -8.92 -10.76 4.64
CA SER A 73 -9.98 -11.59 4.04
C SER A 73 -11.26 -10.79 3.79
N ASN A 74 -11.66 -9.93 4.73
CA ASN A 74 -12.79 -9.03 4.56
C ASN A 74 -12.53 -8.02 3.44
N TRP A 75 -11.32 -7.45 3.38
CA TRP A 75 -10.94 -6.55 2.30
C TRP A 75 -10.93 -7.26 0.95
N GLN A 76 -10.37 -8.47 0.88
CA GLN A 76 -10.39 -9.28 -0.34
C GLN A 76 -11.82 -9.63 -0.79
N SER A 77 -12.72 -9.92 0.15
CA SER A 77 -14.13 -10.19 -0.16
C SER A 77 -14.82 -8.96 -0.76
N GLN A 78 -14.62 -7.77 -0.18
CA GLN A 78 -15.12 -6.52 -0.74
C GLN A 78 -14.54 -6.27 -2.13
N TRP A 79 -13.22 -6.49 -2.28
CA TRP A 79 -12.52 -6.30 -3.54
C TRP A 79 -13.03 -7.23 -4.65
N ASN A 80 -13.30 -8.50 -4.35
CA ASN A 80 -13.86 -9.46 -5.31
C ASN A 80 -15.25 -9.06 -5.84
N ASN A 81 -16.00 -8.25 -5.07
CA ASN A 81 -17.32 -7.77 -5.47
C ASN A 81 -17.26 -6.50 -6.33
N GLU A 82 -16.08 -5.93 -6.56
CA GLU A 82 -15.91 -4.72 -7.39
C GLU A 82 -15.96 -5.06 -8.88
N MET A 83 -17.17 -4.95 -9.46
CA MET A 83 -17.43 -5.29 -10.86
C MET A 83 -17.09 -4.16 -11.85
N GLN A 84 -17.00 -2.91 -11.40
CA GLN A 84 -16.85 -1.71 -12.25
C GLN A 84 -15.50 -1.01 -12.06
N ASN A 85 -14.46 -1.77 -11.74
CA ASN A 85 -13.13 -1.22 -11.48
C ASN A 85 -12.10 -1.75 -12.49
N LYS A 86 -11.53 -0.84 -13.30
CA LYS A 86 -10.47 -1.17 -14.27
C LYS A 86 -9.27 -1.88 -13.63
N LEU A 87 -8.93 -1.51 -12.40
CA LEU A 87 -7.81 -2.08 -11.67
C LEU A 87 -8.11 -3.52 -11.20
N HIS A 88 -9.36 -3.86 -10.89
CA HIS A 88 -9.75 -5.20 -10.44
C HIS A 88 -9.40 -6.27 -11.49
N ALA A 89 -9.64 -5.98 -12.77
CA ALA A 89 -9.25 -6.86 -13.88
C ALA A 89 -7.74 -7.15 -13.96
N ILE A 90 -6.90 -6.27 -13.41
CA ILE A 90 -5.43 -6.37 -13.42
C ILE A 90 -4.88 -6.91 -12.09
N LYS A 91 -5.61 -6.63 -11.00
CA LYS A 91 -5.21 -6.86 -9.63
C LYS A 91 -6.32 -7.63 -8.91
N PRO A 92 -6.39 -8.96 -9.07
CA PRO A 92 -7.44 -9.75 -8.41
C PRO A 92 -7.25 -9.85 -6.89
N THR A 93 -6.04 -9.57 -6.37
CA THR A 93 -5.75 -9.67 -4.93
C THR A 93 -5.36 -8.33 -4.31
N VAL A 94 -5.72 -8.11 -3.04
CA VAL A 94 -5.41 -6.88 -2.29
C VAL A 94 -3.93 -6.74 -1.90
N GLN A 95 -3.09 -7.72 -2.26
CA GLN A 95 -1.65 -7.73 -1.97
C GLN A 95 -0.93 -6.54 -2.59
N ASP A 96 0.12 -6.04 -1.93
CA ASP A 96 0.91 -4.93 -2.46
C ASP A 96 1.63 -5.26 -3.78
N TRP A 97 1.81 -4.24 -4.61
CA TRP A 97 2.69 -4.35 -5.78
C TRP A 97 4.15 -4.27 -5.34
N LYS A 98 5.03 -5.02 -5.99
CA LYS A 98 6.48 -4.81 -5.84
C LYS A 98 6.87 -3.47 -6.46
N SER A 99 7.58 -2.65 -5.69
CA SER A 99 8.21 -1.41 -6.16
C SER A 99 9.42 -1.74 -7.05
N PHE A 100 9.61 -0.97 -8.12
CA PHE A 100 10.82 -1.05 -8.94
C PHE A 100 11.98 -0.19 -8.39
N ASN A 101 11.80 0.43 -7.22
CA ASN A 101 12.73 1.43 -6.65
C ASN A 101 13.03 2.57 -7.64
N ASN A 102 12.08 2.86 -8.54
CA ASN A 102 12.18 3.94 -9.51
C ASN A 102 10.84 4.65 -9.60
N ARG A 103 10.74 5.78 -8.88
CA ARG A 103 9.51 6.56 -8.76
C ARG A 103 8.86 6.87 -10.11
N LYS A 104 9.65 7.23 -11.14
CA LYS A 104 9.13 7.53 -12.47
C LYS A 104 8.49 6.29 -13.09
N ARG A 105 9.17 5.15 -13.02
CA ARG A 105 8.68 3.87 -13.53
C ARG A 105 7.39 3.43 -12.81
N ASP A 106 7.36 3.53 -11.49
CA ASP A 106 6.20 3.16 -10.66
C ASP A 106 4.98 4.05 -10.94
N THR A 107 5.22 5.36 -11.16
CA THR A 107 4.17 6.32 -11.51
C THR A 107 3.56 5.98 -12.87
N LEU A 108 4.39 5.71 -13.88
CA LEU A 108 3.93 5.36 -15.22
C LEU A 108 3.13 4.04 -15.22
N LEU A 109 3.61 3.02 -14.50
CA LEU A 109 2.88 1.75 -14.36
C LEU A 109 1.54 1.94 -13.66
N THR A 110 1.51 2.73 -12.58
CA THR A 110 0.26 3.01 -11.86
C THR A 110 -0.76 3.68 -12.77
N ARG A 111 -0.34 4.69 -13.56
CA ARG A 111 -1.20 5.36 -14.55
C ARG A 111 -1.75 4.40 -15.61
N LEU A 112 -0.91 3.49 -16.11
CA LEU A 112 -1.34 2.45 -17.06
C LEU A 112 -2.36 1.49 -16.42
N ARG A 113 -2.12 1.04 -15.18
CA ARG A 113 -3.01 0.11 -14.46
C ARG A 113 -4.39 0.68 -14.19
N ILE A 114 -4.48 1.93 -13.76
CA ILE A 114 -5.77 2.59 -13.53
C ILE A 114 -6.39 3.14 -14.82
N GLY A 115 -5.63 3.12 -15.92
CA GLY A 115 -6.04 3.64 -17.23
C GLY A 115 -6.05 5.17 -17.32
N HIS A 116 -5.48 5.88 -16.36
CA HIS A 116 -5.47 7.34 -16.26
C HIS A 116 -4.16 7.90 -16.79
N THR A 117 -4.13 8.18 -18.09
CA THR A 117 -3.01 8.84 -18.74
C THR A 117 -3.40 10.25 -19.18
N ARG A 118 -2.40 11.08 -19.49
CA ARG A 118 -2.67 12.37 -20.13
C ARG A 118 -3.48 12.20 -21.41
N PHE A 119 -3.18 11.20 -22.24
CA PHE A 119 -3.95 10.96 -23.46
C PHE A 119 -5.43 10.65 -23.18
N THR A 120 -5.70 9.69 -22.29
CA THR A 120 -7.06 9.16 -22.11
C THR A 120 -7.95 10.01 -21.21
N HIS A 121 -7.39 10.79 -20.27
CA HIS A 121 -8.18 11.51 -19.24
C HIS A 121 -8.04 13.03 -19.25
N ARG A 122 -7.15 13.63 -20.08
CA ARG A 122 -7.03 15.11 -20.17
C ARG A 122 -8.36 15.77 -20.55
N HIS A 123 -9.15 15.12 -21.40
CA HIS A 123 -10.44 15.65 -21.84
C HIS A 123 -11.41 15.92 -20.67
N LEU A 124 -11.40 15.09 -19.61
CA LEU A 124 -12.22 15.30 -18.41
C LEU A 124 -11.84 16.56 -17.65
N LEU A 125 -10.54 16.90 -17.62
CA LEU A 125 -10.03 18.08 -16.93
C LEU A 125 -10.31 19.37 -17.71
N LEU A 126 -10.41 19.27 -19.04
CA LEU A 126 -10.58 20.41 -19.94
C LEU A 126 -12.01 20.57 -20.48
N GLY A 127 -12.90 19.61 -20.20
CA GLY A 127 -14.25 19.59 -20.79
C GLY A 127 -14.24 19.32 -22.30
N GLU A 128 -13.18 18.69 -22.82
CA GLU A 128 -13.06 18.34 -24.24
C GLU A 128 -13.76 17.01 -24.53
N VAL A 129 -13.96 16.72 -25.82
CA VAL A 129 -14.48 15.42 -26.27
C VAL A 129 -13.45 14.32 -25.99
N PRO A 130 -13.86 13.10 -25.57
CA PRO A 130 -12.94 11.99 -25.38
C PRO A 130 -12.14 11.66 -26.66
N PRO A 131 -10.85 11.28 -26.54
CA PRO A 131 -10.05 10.91 -27.70
C PRO A 131 -10.60 9.63 -28.35
N THR A 132 -10.79 9.65 -29.66
CA THR A 132 -11.22 8.48 -30.44
C THR A 132 -10.05 7.86 -31.20
N CYS A 133 -10.10 6.54 -31.38
CA CYS A 133 -9.11 5.83 -32.17
C CYS A 133 -9.44 6.00 -33.65
N PRO A 134 -8.54 6.55 -34.49
CA PRO A 134 -8.83 6.82 -35.90
C PRO A 134 -9.04 5.53 -36.72
N ASN A 135 -8.57 4.38 -36.23
CA ASN A 135 -8.70 3.10 -36.91
C ASN A 135 -9.96 2.32 -36.49
N CYS A 136 -10.46 2.54 -35.27
CA CYS A 136 -11.52 1.72 -34.67
C CYS A 136 -12.79 2.51 -34.35
N ASP A 137 -12.76 3.84 -34.47
CA ASP A 137 -13.85 4.76 -34.17
C ASP A 137 -14.50 4.54 -32.79
N CYS A 138 -13.66 4.16 -31.82
CA CYS A 138 -14.07 3.95 -30.43
C CYS A 138 -13.27 4.85 -29.50
N THR A 139 -13.82 5.11 -28.30
CA THR A 139 -13.12 5.87 -27.26
C THR A 139 -11.82 5.18 -26.89
N THR A 140 -10.69 5.89 -27.00
CA THR A 140 -9.38 5.30 -26.77
C THR A 140 -9.14 5.12 -25.27
N SER A 141 -8.81 3.88 -24.89
CA SER A 141 -8.42 3.52 -23.53
C SER A 141 -7.00 2.92 -23.50
N VAL A 142 -6.43 2.78 -22.30
CA VAL A 142 -5.16 2.06 -22.14
C VAL A 142 -5.30 0.58 -22.54
N SER A 143 -6.45 -0.05 -22.26
CA SER A 143 -6.77 -1.41 -22.74
C SER A 143 -6.71 -1.45 -24.26
N HIS A 144 -7.38 -0.50 -24.90
CA HIS A 144 -7.43 -0.41 -26.35
C HIS A 144 -6.03 -0.34 -26.96
N ILE A 145 -5.17 0.55 -26.45
CA ILE A 145 -3.80 0.74 -26.95
C ILE A 145 -2.94 -0.50 -26.70
N LEU A 146 -3.00 -1.06 -25.49
CA LEU A 146 -2.12 -2.16 -25.09
C LEU A 146 -2.51 -3.48 -25.73
N ILE A 147 -3.80 -3.81 -25.85
CA ILE A 147 -4.24 -5.18 -26.16
C ILE A 147 -5.28 -5.31 -27.29
N GLU A 148 -6.01 -4.26 -27.68
CA GLU A 148 -7.16 -4.40 -28.61
C GLU A 148 -6.90 -3.81 -30.00
N CYS A 149 -6.26 -2.64 -30.09
CA CYS A 149 -6.20 -1.85 -31.31
C CYS A 149 -5.40 -2.57 -32.42
N PRO A 150 -6.00 -2.88 -33.58
CA PRO A 150 -5.34 -3.60 -34.67
C PRO A 150 -4.12 -2.86 -35.24
N LEU A 151 -4.11 -1.53 -35.16
CA LEU A 151 -3.00 -0.67 -35.58
C LEU A 151 -1.65 -1.08 -34.95
N PHE A 152 -1.69 -1.60 -33.71
CA PHE A 152 -0.50 -1.95 -32.95
C PHE A 152 -0.17 -3.45 -32.97
N ASN A 153 -0.83 -4.26 -33.82
CA ASN A 153 -0.59 -5.70 -33.89
C ASN A 153 0.86 -6.06 -34.23
N LEU A 154 1.47 -5.37 -35.20
CA LEU A 154 2.86 -5.62 -35.60
C LEU A 154 3.83 -5.33 -34.46
N GLN A 155 3.61 -4.22 -33.74
CA GLN A 155 4.41 -3.85 -32.59
C GLN A 155 4.19 -4.82 -31.42
N ARG A 156 2.96 -5.28 -31.16
CA ARG A 156 2.71 -6.33 -30.17
C ARG A 156 3.44 -7.61 -30.52
N GLN A 157 3.37 -8.05 -31.77
CA GLN A 157 4.09 -9.24 -32.23
C GLN A 157 5.61 -9.09 -32.04
N HIS A 158 6.16 -7.91 -32.35
CA HIS A 158 7.58 -7.64 -32.20
C HIS A 158 8.05 -7.61 -30.72
N PHE A 159 7.30 -6.92 -29.85
CA PHE A 159 7.73 -6.69 -28.45
C PHE A 159 7.25 -7.76 -27.46
N PHE A 160 6.10 -8.36 -27.70
CA PHE A 160 5.49 -9.37 -26.81
C PHE A 160 5.52 -10.78 -27.41
N GLN A 161 5.98 -10.95 -28.66
CA GLN A 161 6.03 -12.23 -29.37
C GLN A 161 4.65 -12.86 -29.64
N THR A 162 3.58 -12.11 -29.38
CA THR A 162 2.19 -12.51 -29.61
C THR A 162 1.33 -11.27 -29.83
N THR A 163 0.26 -11.41 -30.62
CA THR A 163 -0.80 -10.39 -30.78
C THR A 163 -1.88 -10.50 -29.71
N SER A 164 -2.05 -11.69 -29.11
CA SER A 164 -3.02 -11.96 -28.06
C SER A 164 -2.35 -11.81 -26.69
N VAL A 165 -2.60 -10.68 -26.04
CA VAL A 165 -2.04 -10.30 -24.74
C VAL A 165 -3.16 -9.86 -23.81
N THR A 166 -2.97 -10.07 -22.50
CA THR A 166 -3.91 -9.60 -21.47
C THR A 166 -3.28 -8.48 -20.65
N LEU A 167 -4.11 -7.57 -20.13
CA LEU A 167 -3.62 -6.49 -19.26
C LEU A 167 -2.87 -7.01 -18.02
N PRO A 168 -3.32 -8.05 -17.29
CA PRO A 168 -2.55 -8.66 -16.20
C PRO A 168 -1.16 -9.12 -16.62
N ALA A 169 -1.01 -9.71 -17.81
CA ALA A 169 0.29 -10.16 -18.30
C ALA A 169 1.25 -9.00 -18.59
N LEU A 170 0.73 -7.86 -19.04
CA LEU A 170 1.54 -6.69 -19.38
C LEU A 170 1.85 -5.81 -18.16
N VAL A 171 0.84 -5.49 -17.35
CA VAL A 171 0.93 -4.48 -16.28
C VAL A 171 0.49 -5.00 -14.91
N GLY A 172 0.28 -6.31 -14.73
CA GLY A 172 -0.10 -6.93 -13.45
C GLY A 172 1.04 -7.00 -12.43
N PHE A 173 1.09 -8.09 -11.65
CA PHE A 173 2.02 -8.23 -10.51
C PHE A 173 3.48 -8.28 -10.95
N THR A 174 3.70 -8.88 -12.12
CA THR A 174 4.99 -8.94 -12.79
C THR A 174 4.85 -8.30 -14.17
N PRO A 175 4.98 -6.96 -14.27
CA PRO A 175 4.87 -6.27 -15.55
C PRO A 175 5.89 -6.78 -16.57
N HIS A 176 5.45 -6.93 -17.82
CA HIS A 176 6.32 -7.38 -18.90
C HIS A 176 7.40 -6.32 -19.18
N ASN A 177 8.66 -6.78 -19.28
CA ASN A 177 9.83 -5.92 -19.47
C ASN A 177 9.79 -5.04 -20.73
N GLN A 178 9.06 -5.45 -21.79
CA GLN A 178 8.96 -4.75 -23.07
C GLN A 178 7.79 -3.75 -23.15
N VAL A 179 6.98 -3.58 -22.09
CA VAL A 179 5.86 -2.61 -22.13
C VAL A 179 6.33 -1.20 -22.42
N PHE A 180 7.38 -0.72 -21.77
CA PHE A 180 7.87 0.64 -22.04
C PHE A 180 8.54 0.81 -23.41
N PRO A 181 9.40 -0.12 -23.88
CA PRO A 181 9.85 -0.12 -25.26
C PRO A 181 8.71 -0.10 -26.29
N PHE A 182 7.68 -0.93 -26.09
CA PHE A 182 6.47 -0.92 -26.90
C PHE A 182 5.79 0.45 -26.90
N LEU A 183 5.52 1.04 -25.72
CA LEU A 183 4.87 2.34 -25.62
C LEU A 183 5.70 3.49 -26.23
N LYS A 184 7.02 3.37 -26.24
CA LYS A 184 7.90 4.32 -26.93
C LYS A 184 7.82 4.17 -28.45
N SER A 185 7.77 2.94 -28.97
CA SER A 185 7.74 2.70 -30.42
C SER A 185 6.44 3.19 -31.08
N ILE A 186 5.33 3.20 -30.34
CA ILE A 186 4.04 3.75 -30.80
C ILE A 186 3.83 5.22 -30.43
N GLY A 187 4.83 5.89 -29.85
CA GLY A 187 4.75 7.31 -29.47
C GLY A 187 3.84 7.63 -28.27
N PHE A 188 3.34 6.62 -27.56
CA PHE A 188 2.42 6.82 -26.43
C PHE A 188 3.14 7.15 -25.11
N TYR A 189 4.40 6.77 -24.95
CA TYR A 189 5.16 6.95 -23.70
C TYR A 189 5.14 8.39 -23.12
N PRO A 190 5.29 9.47 -23.91
CA PRO A 190 5.20 10.86 -23.41
C PRO A 190 3.78 11.29 -23.04
N LEU A 191 2.76 10.49 -23.36
CA LEU A 191 1.36 10.79 -23.14
C LEU A 191 0.77 10.06 -21.91
N ILE A 192 1.61 9.35 -21.15
CA ILE A 192 1.27 8.65 -19.90
C ILE A 192 1.21 9.63 -18.73
#